data_AF-A0A1H1Y6N6-F1
#
_entry.id   AF-A0A1H1Y6N6-F1
#
_cell.length_a   1.000
_cell.length_b   1.000
_cell.length_c   1.000
_cell.angle_alpha   90.00
_cell.angle_beta   90.00
_cell.angle_gamma   90.00
#
_symmetry.space_group_name_H-M   'P 1'
#
loop_
_entity.id
_entity.type
_entity.pdbx_description
1 polymer ?
#
loop_
_entity_poly.entity_id
_entity_poly.type
_entity_poly.pdbx_seq_one_letter_code
_entity_poly.pdbx_strand_id
1 'polypeptide(L)'
;MRTSTNSTGSSDETTGAAETTATTETTATTETTATAGASRRGAAGVVGLAARIALPIVALLAILPFAQSYGEFWPWQPNTVDLDVYVYTGHVLLGGGDILTARTPDTALAFIYPPVAALLSVPLVFVPQTLLQLVWTVLNGLALLFVLHRAGLRGWTLSLLATACALVVEPVRATVSFGQINVFLMALVVADLVPGRRWMPRLRRRSHTDGGRSLPTGVLTGISAAIKVTPALFVVMLLFARRWREARTVVVTAVVITVATAVVMPRETIGFAKLLLSGDTRTGPAHFLMNQSMLGVVVRLFGYGGWQHYAGLALGAAAGIAGAYVAAVWWRRREQMLAVSLCGLATLLASPLSWTHHYVWVVPLGATVLVGSHLPRSLRWTGAVFVVWVAAAIFKYVLPWGSDVELSYAPWQQALSVLGPALGLALLAVAYATGRQVTPEPDRRPLADAAVR
;
A
#
# COMPACT_ATOMS: atom_id res chain seq x y z
N MET A 1 15.66 -6.33 -95.39
CA MET A 1 15.05 -7.60 -94.91
C MET A 1 16.15 -8.41 -94.23
N ARG A 2 15.81 -9.27 -93.25
CA ARG A 2 16.61 -10.29 -92.51
C ARG A 2 17.91 -10.79 -93.21
N THR A 3 19.02 -11.18 -92.57
CA THR A 3 19.26 -11.71 -91.19
C THR A 3 20.78 -11.80 -90.84
N SER A 4 21.11 -11.85 -89.54
CA SER A 4 22.25 -12.56 -88.87
C SER A 4 23.70 -12.55 -89.41
N THR A 5 24.68 -12.35 -88.50
CA THR A 5 25.77 -13.33 -88.21
C THR A 5 26.57 -13.01 -86.92
N ASN A 6 26.93 -14.08 -86.20
CA ASN A 6 27.99 -14.34 -85.20
C ASN A 6 28.86 -13.22 -84.58
N SER A 7 29.12 -13.39 -83.27
CA SER A 7 30.49 -13.27 -82.73
C SER A 7 30.79 -14.34 -81.64
N THR A 8 31.92 -15.03 -81.81
CA THR A 8 32.72 -15.68 -80.76
C THR A 8 33.69 -14.63 -80.18
N GLY A 9 34.37 -14.76 -79.03
CA GLY A 9 34.49 -15.86 -78.07
C GLY A 9 35.96 -16.06 -77.64
N SER A 10 36.20 -16.21 -76.33
CA SER A 10 37.45 -16.64 -75.67
C SER A 10 38.58 -15.63 -75.40
N SER A 11 38.62 -15.17 -74.15
CA SER A 11 39.78 -14.85 -73.30
C SER A 11 39.28 -14.64 -71.85
N ASP A 12 39.87 -15.12 -70.75
CA ASP A 12 40.98 -16.06 -70.48
C ASP A 12 40.69 -16.88 -69.19
N GLU A 13 41.57 -17.82 -68.80
CA GLU A 13 41.51 -18.59 -67.52
C GLU A 13 42.37 -17.98 -66.38
N THR A 14 42.20 -18.52 -65.16
CA THR A 14 42.84 -18.24 -63.83
C THR A 14 42.07 -17.23 -62.96
N THR A 15 41.56 -17.49 -61.76
CA THR A 15 41.84 -18.38 -60.60
C THR A 15 40.56 -18.41 -59.71
N GLY A 16 40.35 -19.25 -58.68
CA GLY A 16 41.21 -20.23 -58.01
C GLY A 16 41.19 -20.13 -56.47
N ALA A 17 40.08 -20.54 -55.83
CA ALA A 17 40.00 -20.97 -54.42
C ALA A 17 40.36 -19.98 -53.28
N ALA A 18 39.71 -18.80 -53.20
CA ALA A 18 39.84 -17.88 -52.05
C ALA A 18 38.52 -17.48 -51.34
N GLU A 19 37.35 -17.74 -51.94
CA GLU A 19 36.11 -17.02 -51.58
C GLU A 19 35.23 -17.68 -50.49
N THR A 20 35.42 -18.98 -50.23
CA THR A 20 34.56 -19.76 -49.31
C THR A 20 34.92 -19.60 -47.83
N THR A 21 36.18 -19.28 -47.51
CA THR A 21 36.64 -19.16 -46.11
C THR A 21 36.22 -17.83 -45.49
N ALA A 22 36.31 -16.74 -46.25
CA ALA A 22 36.00 -15.38 -45.81
C ALA A 22 34.51 -15.18 -45.43
N THR A 23 33.60 -15.86 -46.12
CA THR A 23 32.16 -15.83 -45.80
C THR A 23 31.84 -16.50 -44.47
N THR A 24 32.55 -17.58 -44.11
CA THR A 24 32.33 -18.29 -42.84
C THR A 24 32.83 -17.48 -41.64
N GLU A 25 34.04 -16.90 -41.72
CA GLU A 25 34.57 -16.04 -40.65
C GLU A 25 33.78 -14.74 -40.45
N THR A 26 33.33 -14.10 -41.53
CA THR A 26 32.52 -12.88 -41.46
C THR A 26 31.17 -13.15 -40.80
N THR A 27 30.55 -14.30 -41.06
CA THR A 27 29.27 -14.68 -40.44
C THR A 27 29.47 -14.97 -38.95
N ALA A 28 30.50 -15.74 -38.59
CA ALA A 28 30.82 -16.07 -37.20
C ALA A 28 31.17 -14.83 -36.33
N THR A 29 31.93 -13.87 -36.87
CA THR A 29 32.23 -12.61 -36.16
C THR A 29 30.99 -11.70 -36.04
N THR A 30 30.10 -11.71 -37.04
CA THR A 30 28.83 -10.96 -36.97
C THR A 30 27.87 -11.56 -35.93
N GLU A 31 27.75 -12.89 -35.85
CA GLU A 31 26.95 -13.55 -34.81
C GLU A 31 27.54 -13.36 -33.41
N THR A 32 28.87 -13.43 -33.27
CA THR A 32 29.57 -13.22 -31.99
C THR A 32 29.43 -11.78 -31.49
N THR A 33 29.49 -10.79 -32.38
CA THR A 33 29.28 -9.38 -32.01
C THR A 33 27.79 -9.07 -31.74
N ALA A 34 26.86 -9.68 -32.46
CA ALA A 34 25.42 -9.56 -32.20
C ALA A 34 25.03 -10.16 -30.84
N THR A 35 25.54 -11.35 -30.50
CA THR A 35 25.30 -12.02 -29.20
C THR A 35 25.96 -11.27 -28.03
N ALA A 36 27.19 -10.75 -28.20
CA ALA A 36 27.83 -9.87 -27.23
C ALA A 36 27.09 -8.52 -27.06
N GLY A 37 26.51 -7.98 -28.14
CA GLY A 37 25.65 -6.80 -28.10
C GLY A 37 24.34 -7.06 -27.35
N ALA A 38 23.72 -8.22 -27.56
CA ALA A 38 22.51 -8.64 -26.86
C ALA A 38 22.76 -8.87 -25.35
N SER A 39 23.87 -9.52 -24.98
CA SER A 39 24.22 -9.76 -23.57
C SER A 39 24.52 -8.45 -22.82
N ARG A 40 25.25 -7.51 -23.43
CA ARG A 40 25.49 -6.17 -22.86
C ARG A 40 24.21 -5.36 -22.68
N ARG A 41 23.28 -5.41 -23.65
CA ARG A 41 21.94 -4.77 -23.52
C ARG A 41 21.10 -5.42 -22.41
N GLY A 42 21.17 -6.74 -22.26
CA GLY A 42 20.53 -7.48 -21.16
C GLY A 42 21.08 -7.06 -19.79
N ALA A 43 22.40 -7.06 -19.62
CA ALA A 43 23.07 -6.65 -18.39
C ALA A 43 22.74 -5.19 -18.00
N ALA A 44 22.83 -4.26 -18.95
CA ALA A 44 22.44 -2.85 -18.71
C ALA A 44 20.97 -2.70 -18.31
N GLY A 45 20.08 -3.52 -18.87
CA GLY A 45 18.66 -3.59 -18.49
C GLY A 45 18.44 -4.07 -17.06
N VAL A 46 19.17 -5.11 -16.63
CA VAL A 46 19.12 -5.66 -15.25
C VAL A 46 19.67 -4.64 -14.25
N VAL A 47 20.84 -4.05 -14.51
CA VAL A 47 21.43 -3.01 -13.65
C VAL A 47 20.49 -1.79 -13.54
N GLY A 48 19.89 -1.35 -14.65
CA GLY A 48 18.93 -0.25 -14.64
C GLY A 48 17.62 -0.56 -13.91
N LEU A 49 17.20 -1.83 -13.83
CA LEU A 49 16.07 -2.26 -13.00
C LEU A 49 16.46 -2.32 -11.51
N ALA A 50 17.62 -2.89 -11.21
CA ALA A 50 18.15 -2.98 -9.85
C ALA A 50 18.32 -1.59 -9.22
N ALA A 51 18.93 -0.64 -9.94
CA ALA A 51 19.08 0.75 -9.48
C ALA A 51 17.74 1.43 -9.15
N ARG A 52 16.71 1.23 -9.98
CA ARG A 52 15.36 1.79 -9.76
C ARG A 52 14.67 1.22 -8.52
N ILE A 53 14.91 -0.05 -8.21
CA ILE A 53 14.37 -0.71 -7.02
C ILE A 53 15.18 -0.31 -5.77
N ALA A 54 16.51 -0.26 -5.90
CA ALA A 54 17.42 0.06 -4.81
C ALA A 54 17.26 1.49 -4.31
N LEU A 55 17.09 2.49 -5.18
CA LEU A 55 17.06 3.91 -4.80
C LEU A 55 16.11 4.23 -3.60
N PRO A 56 14.80 3.90 -3.64
CA PRO A 56 13.92 4.16 -2.49
C PRO A 56 14.25 3.31 -1.26
N ILE A 57 14.79 2.11 -1.44
CA ILE A 57 15.18 1.22 -0.33
C ILE A 57 16.41 1.77 0.40
N VAL A 58 17.43 2.19 -0.36
CA VAL A 58 18.63 2.85 0.16
C VAL A 58 18.26 4.17 0.84
N ALA A 59 17.33 4.95 0.27
CA ALA A 59 16.82 6.16 0.90
C ALA A 59 16.16 5.87 2.26
N LEU A 60 15.31 4.83 2.37
CA LEU A 60 14.72 4.41 3.64
C LEU A 60 15.79 3.96 4.65
N LEU A 61 16.75 3.12 4.24
CA LEU A 61 17.82 2.61 5.10
C LEU A 61 18.74 3.72 5.62
N ALA A 62 18.99 4.75 4.80
CA ALA A 62 19.83 5.89 5.18
C ALA A 62 19.14 6.84 6.17
N ILE A 63 17.82 7.07 6.05
CA ILE A 63 17.10 7.93 7.00
C ILE A 63 16.71 7.21 8.30
N LEU A 64 16.66 5.87 8.30
CA LEU A 64 16.07 5.10 9.40
C LEU A 64 16.66 5.43 10.79
N PRO A 65 17.99 5.55 10.96
CA PRO A 65 18.59 5.90 12.24
C PRO A 65 18.19 7.28 12.77
N PHE A 66 17.92 8.24 11.89
CA PHE A 66 17.62 9.63 12.24
C PHE A 66 16.12 9.92 12.39
N ALA A 67 15.27 8.92 12.09
CA ALA A 67 13.85 9.17 11.90
C ALA A 67 13.02 9.13 13.19
N GLN A 68 13.60 8.60 14.27
CA GLN A 68 13.09 8.60 15.66
C GLN A 68 14.21 9.06 16.61
N SER A 69 13.82 9.59 17.78
CA SER A 69 14.76 9.82 18.88
C SER A 69 15.45 8.52 19.31
N TYR A 70 16.68 8.62 19.81
CA TYR A 70 17.49 7.48 20.29
C TYR A 70 17.88 6.43 19.23
N GLY A 71 17.78 6.76 17.94
CA GLY A 71 18.41 5.97 16.88
C GLY A 71 19.85 6.43 16.61
N GLU A 72 20.75 5.48 16.37
CA GLU A 72 22.17 5.74 16.09
C GLU A 72 22.57 5.28 14.69
N PHE A 73 23.32 6.11 13.97
CA PHE A 73 23.84 5.78 12.64
C PHE A 73 25.10 4.91 12.69
N TRP A 74 25.96 5.12 13.70
CA TRP A 74 27.19 4.37 13.88
C TRP A 74 27.45 4.06 15.37
N PRO A 75 27.37 2.79 15.81
CA PRO A 75 26.91 1.63 15.03
C PRO A 75 25.47 1.80 14.52
N TRP A 76 25.11 1.14 13.41
CA TRP A 76 23.75 1.27 12.84
C TRP A 76 22.73 0.58 13.75
N GLN A 77 22.01 1.38 14.54
CA GLN A 77 21.01 0.97 15.52
C GLN A 77 19.80 1.92 15.47
N PRO A 78 18.92 1.80 14.47
CA PRO A 78 17.70 2.60 14.41
C PRO A 78 16.71 2.18 15.52
N ASN A 79 15.98 3.16 16.05
CA ASN A 79 14.92 2.92 17.03
C ASN A 79 13.58 2.61 16.32
N THR A 80 13.12 1.35 16.41
CA THR A 80 11.94 0.82 15.72
C THR A 80 10.88 0.32 16.70
N VAL A 81 10.39 1.21 17.57
CA VAL A 81 9.56 0.88 18.75
C VAL A 81 8.40 -0.10 18.51
N ASP A 82 7.70 -0.05 17.37
CA ASP A 82 6.55 -0.95 17.11
C ASP A 82 7.01 -2.34 16.63
N LEU A 83 8.17 -2.45 15.97
CA LEU A 83 8.82 -3.74 15.69
C LEU A 83 9.26 -4.40 17.00
N ASP A 84 9.72 -3.60 17.96
CA ASP A 84 10.10 -4.08 19.29
C ASP A 84 8.87 -4.58 20.07
N VAL A 85 7.70 -3.93 19.93
CA VAL A 85 6.42 -4.47 20.43
C VAL A 85 6.14 -5.85 19.83
N TYR A 86 6.35 -6.06 18.53
CA TYR A 86 6.14 -7.37 17.90
C TYR A 86 7.10 -8.43 18.49
N VAL A 87 8.41 -8.18 18.46
CA VAL A 87 9.42 -9.12 19.01
C VAL A 87 9.17 -9.43 20.48
N TYR A 88 8.90 -8.41 21.30
CA TYR A 88 8.55 -8.57 22.72
C TYR A 88 7.28 -9.40 22.92
N THR A 89 6.23 -9.18 22.10
CA THR A 89 5.01 -10.00 22.15
C THR A 89 5.30 -11.47 21.82
N GLY A 90 6.21 -11.74 20.89
CA GLY A 90 6.69 -13.08 20.59
C GLY A 90 7.38 -13.73 21.79
N HIS A 91 8.25 -13.00 22.51
CA HIS A 91 8.87 -13.47 23.74
C HIS A 91 7.86 -13.75 24.86
N VAL A 92 6.91 -12.84 25.08
CA VAL A 92 5.82 -13.02 26.07
C VAL A 92 5.04 -14.30 25.78
N LEU A 93 4.66 -14.52 24.52
CA LEU A 93 3.89 -15.69 24.11
C LEU A 93 4.69 -16.99 24.25
N LEU A 94 5.98 -17.01 23.89
CA LEU A 94 6.87 -18.15 24.11
C LEU A 94 7.09 -18.45 25.60
N GLY A 95 7.08 -17.42 26.45
CA GLY A 95 7.15 -17.56 27.91
C GLY A 95 5.82 -17.94 28.58
N GLY A 96 4.73 -18.12 27.82
CA GLY A 96 3.40 -18.43 28.36
C GLY A 96 2.70 -17.26 29.06
N GLY A 97 3.14 -16.02 28.81
CA GLY A 97 2.56 -14.79 29.37
C GLY A 97 1.36 -14.25 28.57
N ASP A 98 0.64 -13.32 29.18
CA ASP A 98 -0.57 -12.71 28.59
C ASP A 98 -0.25 -11.47 27.73
N ILE A 99 -0.50 -11.57 26.43
CA ILE A 99 -0.32 -10.49 25.45
C ILE A 99 -1.30 -9.31 25.64
N LEU A 100 -2.40 -9.49 26.39
CA LEU A 100 -3.38 -8.44 26.67
C LEU A 100 -2.94 -7.51 27.81
N THR A 101 -2.13 -8.01 28.74
CA THR A 101 -1.55 -7.20 29.83
C THR A 101 -0.11 -6.75 29.57
N ALA A 102 0.65 -7.50 28.77
CA ALA A 102 2.02 -7.17 28.38
C ALA A 102 2.23 -5.72 27.89
N ARG A 103 3.38 -5.13 28.25
CA ARG A 103 3.89 -3.83 27.81
C ARG A 103 5.39 -3.93 27.59
N THR A 104 5.93 -3.26 26.55
CA THR A 104 7.38 -3.20 26.34
C THR A 104 8.08 -2.51 27.52
N PRO A 105 9.29 -2.96 27.96
CA PRO A 105 9.96 -2.40 29.13
C PRO A 105 10.26 -0.90 29.02
N ASP A 106 10.85 -0.46 27.91
CA ASP A 106 11.41 0.89 27.78
C ASP A 106 10.38 1.94 27.34
N THR A 107 9.37 1.52 26.57
CA THR A 107 8.37 2.41 25.94
C THR A 107 6.96 2.25 26.48
N ALA A 108 6.72 1.26 27.36
CA ALA A 108 5.41 0.93 27.93
C ALA A 108 4.29 0.74 26.88
N LEU A 109 4.62 0.36 25.65
CA LEU A 109 3.68 0.20 24.54
C LEU A 109 2.93 -1.13 24.63
N ALA A 110 1.64 -1.09 24.28
CA ALA A 110 0.75 -2.23 24.31
C ALA A 110 0.70 -2.98 22.97
N PHE A 111 0.61 -4.31 23.03
CA PHE A 111 0.22 -5.09 21.85
C PHE A 111 -1.28 -4.96 21.58
N ILE A 112 -1.63 -4.20 20.52
CA ILE A 112 -3.02 -3.79 20.19
C ILE A 112 -3.62 -4.50 18.98
N TYR A 113 -3.05 -5.62 18.56
CA TYR A 113 -3.47 -6.35 17.37
C TYR A 113 -4.25 -7.62 17.76
N PRO A 114 -5.09 -8.17 16.86
CA PRO A 114 -5.68 -9.49 17.05
C PRO A 114 -4.62 -10.58 17.33
N PRO A 115 -4.91 -11.63 18.12
CA PRO A 115 -3.89 -12.61 18.52
C PRO A 115 -3.18 -13.36 17.39
N VAL A 116 -3.75 -13.40 16.16
CA VAL A 116 -3.02 -13.95 15.00
C VAL A 116 -1.73 -13.18 14.73
N ALA A 117 -1.70 -11.87 14.95
CA ALA A 117 -0.49 -11.07 14.82
C ALA A 117 0.55 -11.40 15.91
N ALA A 118 0.12 -11.89 17.08
CA ALA A 118 1.03 -12.38 18.12
C ALA A 118 1.67 -13.71 17.72
N LEU A 119 0.88 -14.65 17.15
CA LEU A 119 1.42 -15.87 16.54
C LEU A 119 2.43 -15.56 15.43
N LEU A 120 2.13 -14.58 14.56
CA LEU A 120 3.04 -14.12 13.51
C LEU A 120 4.28 -13.38 14.03
N SER A 121 4.28 -12.95 15.29
CA SER A 121 5.44 -12.34 15.94
C SER A 121 6.43 -13.37 16.49
N VAL A 122 5.99 -14.60 16.78
CA VAL A 122 6.85 -15.66 17.36
C VAL A 122 8.10 -15.95 16.49
N PRO A 123 8.03 -16.06 15.15
CA PRO A 123 9.22 -16.28 14.32
C PRO A 123 10.24 -15.13 14.38
N LEU A 124 9.80 -13.91 14.72
CA LEU A 124 10.67 -12.72 14.73
C LEU A 124 11.68 -12.77 15.88
N VAL A 125 11.33 -13.44 16.98
CA VAL A 125 12.19 -13.65 18.17
C VAL A 125 13.53 -14.32 17.81
N PHE A 126 13.55 -15.15 16.77
CA PHE A 126 14.73 -15.92 16.36
C PHE A 126 15.61 -15.18 15.34
N VAL A 127 15.25 -13.95 14.97
CA VAL A 127 15.98 -13.12 13.99
C VAL A 127 16.73 -12.01 14.73
N PRO A 128 18.06 -11.84 14.53
CA PRO A 128 18.78 -10.72 15.11
C PRO A 128 18.16 -9.37 14.73
N GLN A 129 17.95 -8.49 15.71
CA GLN A 129 17.22 -7.23 15.57
C GLN A 129 17.64 -6.41 14.35
N THR A 130 18.95 -6.20 14.15
CA THR A 130 19.50 -5.49 12.99
C THR A 130 19.09 -6.13 11.66
N LEU A 131 19.14 -7.46 11.55
CA LEU A 131 18.72 -8.16 10.34
C LEU A 131 17.21 -8.04 10.11
N LEU A 132 16.41 -8.12 11.19
CA LEU A 132 14.97 -7.91 11.12
C LEU A 132 14.63 -6.50 10.62
N GLN A 133 15.25 -5.46 11.17
CA GLN A 133 15.10 -4.06 10.76
C GLN A 133 15.48 -3.84 9.28
N LEU A 134 16.60 -4.40 8.82
CA LEU A 134 17.04 -4.36 7.43
C LEU A 134 16.01 -5.01 6.48
N VAL A 135 15.61 -6.24 6.77
CA VAL A 135 14.62 -6.99 5.96
C VAL A 135 13.28 -6.28 5.95
N TRP A 136 12.82 -5.77 7.10
CA TRP A 136 11.55 -5.06 7.23
C TRP A 136 11.52 -3.78 6.39
N THR A 137 12.63 -3.04 6.38
CA THR A 137 12.79 -1.81 5.57
C THR A 137 12.81 -2.11 4.07
N VAL A 138 13.55 -3.15 3.66
CA VAL A 138 13.58 -3.64 2.27
C VAL A 138 12.17 -4.03 1.80
N LEU A 139 11.45 -4.83 2.60
CA LEU A 139 10.09 -5.25 2.28
C LEU A 139 9.14 -4.06 2.19
N ASN A 140 9.26 -3.05 3.06
CA ASN A 140 8.43 -1.84 3.00
C ASN A 140 8.68 -1.05 1.71
N GLY A 141 9.94 -0.87 1.30
CA GLY A 141 10.29 -0.23 0.04
C GLY A 141 9.78 -1.00 -1.19
N LEU A 142 9.85 -2.35 -1.17
CA LEU A 142 9.27 -3.20 -2.21
C LEU A 142 7.74 -3.12 -2.27
N ALA A 143 7.07 -3.09 -1.12
CA ALA A 143 5.61 -2.94 -1.04
C ALA A 143 5.14 -1.55 -1.52
N LEU A 144 5.88 -0.49 -1.19
CA LEU A 144 5.67 0.88 -1.70
C LEU A 144 5.82 0.95 -3.23
N LEU A 145 6.93 0.41 -3.77
CA LEU A 145 7.16 0.27 -5.21
C LEU A 145 6.04 -0.53 -5.89
N PHE A 146 5.59 -1.63 -5.27
CA PHE A 146 4.49 -2.43 -5.77
C PHE A 146 3.19 -1.62 -5.87
N VAL A 147 2.80 -0.90 -4.82
CA VAL A 147 1.55 -0.09 -4.82
C VAL A 147 1.61 1.04 -5.84
N LEU A 148 2.72 1.77 -5.94
CA LEU A 148 2.90 2.83 -6.94
C LEU A 148 2.95 2.28 -8.38
N HIS A 149 3.57 1.12 -8.59
CA HIS A 149 3.45 0.39 -9.85
C HIS A 149 2.00 -0.02 -10.12
N ARG A 150 1.25 -0.39 -9.08
CA ARG A 150 -0.15 -0.77 -9.19
C ARG A 150 -1.07 0.39 -9.58
N ALA A 151 -0.70 1.61 -9.22
CA ALA A 151 -1.34 2.86 -9.64
C ALA A 151 -0.94 3.33 -11.05
N GLY A 152 -0.08 2.60 -11.76
CA GLY A 152 0.28 2.86 -13.16
C GLY A 152 1.67 3.45 -13.39
N LEU A 153 2.42 3.81 -12.36
CA LEU A 153 3.74 4.44 -12.50
C LEU A 153 4.82 3.45 -12.95
N ARG A 154 5.72 3.88 -13.85
CA ARG A 154 6.73 3.01 -14.49
C ARG A 154 8.12 3.67 -14.49
N GLY A 155 9.15 2.88 -14.81
CA GLY A 155 10.50 3.36 -15.07
C GLY A 155 11.10 4.19 -13.92
N TRP A 156 11.77 5.28 -14.27
CA TRP A 156 12.35 6.20 -13.29
C TRP A 156 11.30 7.01 -12.52
N THR A 157 10.14 7.35 -13.12
CA THR A 157 9.04 8.04 -12.41
C THR A 157 8.53 7.24 -11.22
N LEU A 158 8.43 5.91 -11.35
CA LEU A 158 8.11 5.02 -10.24
C LEU A 158 9.17 5.08 -9.13
N SER A 159 10.44 4.97 -9.49
CA SER A 159 11.57 4.97 -8.53
C SER A 159 11.69 6.30 -7.80
N LEU A 160 11.63 7.42 -8.53
CA LEU A 160 11.71 8.78 -7.98
C LEU A 160 10.51 9.10 -7.08
N LEU A 161 9.28 8.75 -7.47
CA LEU A 161 8.13 8.99 -6.61
C LEU A 161 8.11 8.07 -5.38
N ALA A 162 8.55 6.81 -5.50
CA ALA A 162 8.75 5.95 -4.34
C ALA A 162 9.79 6.52 -3.36
N THR A 163 10.86 7.12 -3.90
CA THR A 163 11.91 7.79 -3.11
C THR A 163 11.38 9.06 -2.45
N ALA A 164 10.60 9.87 -3.14
CA ALA A 164 9.92 11.03 -2.56
C ALA A 164 8.92 10.62 -1.47
N CYS A 165 8.17 9.52 -1.65
CA CYS A 165 7.31 8.96 -0.62
C CYS A 165 8.11 8.48 0.61
N ALA A 166 9.24 7.80 0.40
CA ALA A 166 10.13 7.35 1.48
C ALA A 166 10.69 8.50 2.32
N LEU A 167 11.09 9.60 1.67
CA LEU A 167 11.75 10.74 2.32
C LEU A 167 10.79 11.77 2.92
N VAL A 168 9.68 12.08 2.22
CA VAL A 168 8.87 13.29 2.48
C VAL A 168 7.44 12.99 2.97
N VAL A 169 6.85 11.83 2.62
CA VAL A 169 5.46 11.52 3.00
C VAL A 169 5.44 10.97 4.43
N GLU A 170 5.05 11.80 5.40
CA GLU A 170 5.15 11.48 6.84
C GLU A 170 4.54 10.12 7.21
N PRO A 171 3.34 9.70 6.73
CA PRO A 171 2.79 8.39 7.08
C PRO A 171 3.63 7.20 6.62
N VAL A 172 4.34 7.34 5.49
CA VAL A 172 5.24 6.31 4.95
C VAL A 172 6.52 6.31 5.76
N ARG A 173 7.15 7.47 5.94
CA ARG A 173 8.36 7.62 6.75
C ARG A 173 8.12 7.04 8.14
N ALA A 174 7.13 7.55 8.87
CA ALA A 174 6.77 7.11 10.21
C ALA A 174 6.42 5.61 10.28
N THR A 175 5.71 5.04 9.28
CA THR A 175 5.47 3.58 9.24
C THR A 175 6.77 2.79 9.19
N VAL A 176 7.71 3.16 8.33
CA VAL A 176 8.99 2.45 8.23
C VAL A 176 9.84 2.69 9.47
N SER A 177 9.88 3.92 9.98
CA SER A 177 10.64 4.32 11.16
C SER A 177 10.20 3.64 12.46
N PHE A 178 8.89 3.43 12.66
CA PHE A 178 8.42 2.64 13.80
C PHE A 178 8.55 1.13 13.57
N GLY A 179 8.75 0.68 12.32
CA GLY A 179 8.70 -0.74 11.97
C GLY A 179 7.27 -1.30 11.87
N GLN A 180 6.30 -0.47 11.51
CA GLN A 180 4.88 -0.84 11.39
C GLN A 180 4.55 -1.66 10.13
N ILE A 181 3.45 -2.41 10.19
CA ILE A 181 2.94 -3.26 9.09
C ILE A 181 2.06 -2.54 8.06
N ASN A 182 1.77 -1.24 8.20
CA ASN A 182 0.67 -0.60 7.45
C ASN A 182 0.85 -0.62 5.93
N VAL A 183 2.08 -0.43 5.42
CA VAL A 183 2.35 -0.52 3.97
C VAL A 183 2.17 -1.95 3.46
N PHE A 184 2.47 -2.98 4.25
CA PHE A 184 2.20 -4.38 3.88
C PHE A 184 0.71 -4.66 3.74
N LEU A 185 -0.09 -4.25 4.74
CA LEU A 185 -1.54 -4.44 4.71
C LEU A 185 -2.18 -3.68 3.54
N MET A 186 -1.74 -2.44 3.30
CA MET A 186 -2.14 -1.66 2.11
C MET A 186 -1.77 -2.40 0.82
N ALA A 187 -0.55 -2.92 0.69
CA ALA A 187 -0.09 -3.63 -0.50
C ALA A 187 -0.86 -4.93 -0.74
N LEU A 188 -1.21 -5.68 0.32
CA LEU A 188 -2.05 -6.88 0.24
C LEU A 188 -3.46 -6.54 -0.29
N VAL A 189 -4.11 -5.52 0.28
CA VAL A 189 -5.45 -5.07 -0.20
C VAL A 189 -5.38 -4.56 -1.64
N VAL A 190 -4.33 -3.82 -2.00
CA VAL A 190 -4.10 -3.33 -3.37
C VAL A 190 -3.85 -4.49 -4.36
N ALA A 191 -3.10 -5.52 -3.95
CA ALA A 191 -2.88 -6.72 -4.77
C ALA A 191 -4.17 -7.52 -5.03
N ASP A 192 -5.05 -7.56 -4.03
CA ASP A 192 -6.32 -8.27 -4.05
C ASP A 192 -7.36 -7.56 -4.93
N LEU A 193 -7.60 -6.27 -4.65
CA LEU A 193 -8.76 -5.55 -5.17
C LEU A 193 -8.47 -4.78 -6.47
N VAL A 194 -7.24 -4.29 -6.70
CA VAL A 194 -6.92 -3.53 -7.92
C VAL A 194 -6.56 -4.48 -9.08
N PRO A 195 -7.12 -4.38 -10.30
CA PRO A 195 -6.77 -5.24 -11.45
C PRO A 195 -5.51 -4.79 -12.20
N GLY A 196 -4.71 -5.68 -12.79
CA GLY A 196 -3.50 -5.29 -13.55
C GLY A 196 -2.54 -6.43 -13.92
N ARG A 197 -1.53 -6.12 -14.75
CA ARG A 197 -0.56 -7.09 -15.30
C ARG A 197 0.32 -7.69 -14.19
N ARG A 198 0.38 -9.02 -14.17
CA ARG A 198 1.29 -9.78 -13.29
C ARG A 198 2.71 -9.71 -13.80
N TRP A 199 3.66 -9.73 -12.85
CA TRP A 199 5.09 -9.84 -13.17
C TRP A 199 5.50 -11.29 -13.46
N MET A 200 4.71 -12.27 -12.99
CA MET A 200 4.99 -13.70 -13.15
C MET A 200 4.39 -14.23 -14.48
N PRO A 201 5.20 -14.83 -15.38
CA PRO A 201 4.70 -15.38 -16.64
C PRO A 201 3.76 -16.59 -16.44
N ARG A 202 2.50 -16.39 -16.83
CA ARG A 202 1.53 -17.39 -17.32
C ARG A 202 1.81 -18.88 -17.01
N LEU A 203 1.56 -19.34 -15.78
CA LEU A 203 1.05 -20.70 -15.57
C LEU A 203 -0.40 -20.73 -16.07
N ARG A 204 -0.55 -21.07 -17.35
CA ARG A 204 -1.78 -20.94 -18.15
C ARG A 204 -2.75 -22.09 -17.85
N ARG A 205 -3.47 -22.05 -16.73
CA ARG A 205 -4.68 -22.89 -16.53
C ARG A 205 -5.95 -22.14 -16.91
N ARG A 206 -6.77 -22.81 -17.73
CA ARG A 206 -8.08 -22.33 -18.19
C ARG A 206 -9.04 -22.24 -17.00
N SER A 207 -9.50 -21.04 -16.68
CA SER A 207 -10.81 -20.83 -16.07
C SER A 207 -11.42 -19.58 -16.67
N HIS A 208 -12.61 -19.73 -17.26
CA HIS A 208 -13.26 -18.69 -18.06
C HIS A 208 -13.90 -17.58 -17.20
N THR A 209 -13.80 -17.66 -15.87
CA THR A 209 -14.53 -16.77 -14.94
C THR A 209 -13.68 -15.77 -14.16
N ASP A 210 -12.37 -15.97 -13.97
CA ASP A 210 -11.55 -15.06 -13.14
C ASP A 210 -10.05 -15.00 -13.52
N GLY A 211 -9.73 -14.56 -14.74
CA GLY A 211 -8.45 -13.91 -15.10
C GLY A 211 -7.14 -14.63 -14.71
N GLY A 212 -7.18 -15.96 -14.53
CA GLY A 212 -6.06 -16.81 -14.11
C GLY A 212 -5.56 -16.62 -12.68
N ARG A 213 -6.34 -16.04 -11.74
CA ARG A 213 -5.89 -15.80 -10.34
C ARG A 213 -5.63 -17.13 -9.61
N SER A 214 -4.53 -17.20 -8.85
CA SER A 214 -4.17 -18.39 -8.04
C SER A 214 -4.92 -18.45 -6.71
N LEU A 215 -5.29 -17.28 -6.16
CA LEU A 215 -6.15 -17.13 -4.99
C LEU A 215 -7.42 -16.37 -5.38
N PRO A 216 -8.60 -16.73 -4.84
CA PRO A 216 -9.83 -15.96 -5.00
C PRO A 216 -9.67 -14.52 -4.48
N THR A 217 -10.36 -13.58 -5.13
CA THR A 217 -10.37 -12.19 -4.66
C THR A 217 -11.11 -12.05 -3.34
N GLY A 218 -10.48 -11.35 -2.40
CA GLY A 218 -10.87 -11.18 -1.01
C GLY A 218 -9.99 -11.94 -0.01
N VAL A 219 -9.14 -12.88 -0.45
CA VAL A 219 -8.27 -13.65 0.46
C VAL A 219 -7.21 -12.75 1.13
N LEU A 220 -6.49 -11.92 0.37
CA LEU A 220 -5.42 -11.10 0.94
C LEU A 220 -5.96 -9.93 1.77
N THR A 221 -7.13 -9.38 1.39
CA THR A 221 -7.88 -8.43 2.20
C THR A 221 -8.40 -9.07 3.49
N GLY A 222 -8.86 -10.33 3.45
CA GLY A 222 -9.27 -11.10 4.63
C GLY A 222 -8.12 -11.43 5.58
N ILE A 223 -6.96 -11.82 5.05
CA ILE A 223 -5.71 -11.96 5.83
C ILE A 223 -5.36 -10.63 6.50
N SER A 224 -5.42 -9.52 5.76
CA SER A 224 -5.11 -8.19 6.29
C SER A 224 -6.08 -7.78 7.40
N ALA A 225 -7.38 -8.06 7.25
CA ALA A 225 -8.42 -7.82 8.26
C ALA A 225 -8.28 -8.71 9.51
N ALA A 226 -7.73 -9.92 9.38
CA ALA A 226 -7.40 -10.77 10.52
C ALA A 226 -6.17 -10.25 11.29
N ILE A 227 -5.13 -9.79 10.58
CA ILE A 227 -3.88 -9.29 11.19
C ILE A 227 -4.08 -7.93 11.88
N LYS A 228 -4.93 -7.05 11.34
CA LYS A 228 -5.33 -5.76 11.93
C LYS A 228 -6.77 -5.51 11.54
N VAL A 229 -7.67 -5.18 12.46
CA VAL A 229 -9.13 -5.14 12.15
C VAL A 229 -9.50 -4.06 11.10
N THR A 230 -8.70 -3.00 10.96
CA THR A 230 -8.98 -1.82 10.14
C THR A 230 -9.44 -2.11 8.69
N PRO A 231 -8.84 -3.05 7.91
CA PRO A 231 -9.31 -3.39 6.56
C PRO A 231 -10.66 -4.13 6.51
N ALA A 232 -11.28 -4.51 7.63
CA ALA A 232 -12.61 -5.12 7.62
C ALA A 232 -13.68 -4.21 6.99
N LEU A 233 -13.50 -2.87 7.01
CA LEU A 233 -14.41 -1.94 6.34
C LEU A 233 -14.45 -2.12 4.81
N PHE A 234 -13.44 -2.75 4.19
CA PHE A 234 -13.50 -3.13 2.79
C PHE A 234 -14.62 -4.14 2.49
N VAL A 235 -15.07 -4.93 3.47
CA VAL A 235 -16.29 -5.75 3.34
C VAL A 235 -17.49 -4.85 3.05
N VAL A 236 -17.68 -3.79 3.84
CA VAL A 236 -18.80 -2.83 3.66
C VAL A 236 -18.75 -2.15 2.29
N MET A 237 -17.56 -1.73 1.83
CA MET A 237 -17.36 -1.22 0.48
C MET A 237 -17.76 -2.25 -0.59
N LEU A 238 -17.32 -3.51 -0.45
CA LEU A 238 -17.62 -4.58 -1.42
C LEU A 238 -19.13 -4.92 -1.44
N LEU A 239 -19.81 -4.93 -0.29
CA LEU A 239 -21.26 -5.09 -0.20
C LEU A 239 -22.00 -3.95 -0.94
N PHE A 240 -21.65 -2.69 -0.68
CA PHE A 240 -22.20 -1.55 -1.42
C PHE A 240 -21.85 -1.61 -2.92
N ALA A 241 -20.69 -2.15 -3.29
CA ALA A 241 -20.28 -2.38 -4.66
C ALA A 241 -20.99 -3.58 -5.33
N ARG A 242 -21.87 -4.30 -4.61
CA ARG A 242 -22.54 -5.55 -5.01
C ARG A 242 -21.57 -6.69 -5.36
N ARG A 243 -20.37 -6.65 -4.77
CA ARG A 243 -19.29 -7.66 -4.86
C ARG A 243 -19.43 -8.69 -3.73
N TRP A 244 -20.60 -9.34 -3.69
CA TRP A 244 -20.99 -10.26 -2.62
C TRP A 244 -20.05 -11.47 -2.49
N ARG A 245 -19.51 -11.96 -3.62
CA ARG A 245 -18.58 -13.10 -3.62
C ARG A 245 -17.27 -12.72 -2.94
N GLU A 246 -16.71 -11.56 -3.29
CA GLU A 246 -15.47 -11.04 -2.73
C GLU A 246 -15.65 -10.67 -1.25
N ALA A 247 -16.75 -9.97 -0.90
CA ALA A 247 -17.09 -9.67 0.49
C ALA A 247 -17.16 -10.94 1.35
N ARG A 248 -17.81 -12.01 0.84
CA ARG A 248 -17.84 -13.31 1.50
C ARG A 248 -16.44 -13.93 1.62
N THR A 249 -15.60 -13.86 0.59
CA THR A 249 -14.21 -14.35 0.66
C THR A 249 -13.41 -13.63 1.76
N VAL A 250 -13.54 -12.30 1.87
CA VAL A 250 -12.88 -11.51 2.94
C VAL A 250 -13.33 -12.01 4.32
N VAL A 251 -14.65 -12.08 4.55
CA VAL A 251 -15.22 -12.52 5.82
C VAL A 251 -14.81 -13.95 6.16
N VAL A 252 -14.98 -14.90 5.24
CA VAL A 252 -14.63 -16.31 5.47
C VAL A 252 -13.13 -16.46 5.77
N THR A 253 -12.26 -15.77 5.03
CA THR A 253 -10.81 -15.83 5.28
C THR A 253 -10.46 -15.28 6.66
N ALA A 254 -11.02 -14.11 7.04
CA ALA A 254 -10.75 -13.50 8.34
C ALA A 254 -11.32 -14.33 9.52
N VAL A 255 -12.49 -14.94 9.34
CA VAL A 255 -13.11 -15.83 10.33
C VAL A 255 -12.32 -17.13 10.48
N VAL A 256 -11.93 -17.79 9.39
CA VAL A 256 -11.14 -19.04 9.45
C VAL A 256 -9.81 -18.81 10.16
N ILE A 257 -9.11 -17.69 9.87
CA ILE A 257 -7.85 -17.34 10.53
C ILE A 257 -8.07 -17.06 12.03
N THR A 258 -9.10 -16.26 12.36
CA THR A 258 -9.44 -15.94 13.77
C THR A 258 -9.83 -17.19 14.56
N VAL A 259 -10.60 -18.11 13.96
CA VAL A 259 -11.01 -19.37 14.60
C VAL A 259 -9.82 -20.32 14.76
N ALA A 260 -8.95 -20.46 13.75
CA ALA A 260 -7.73 -21.25 13.87
C ALA A 260 -6.80 -20.69 14.98
N THR A 261 -6.73 -19.36 15.11
CA THR A 261 -6.03 -18.70 16.23
C THR A 261 -6.71 -18.99 17.56
N ALA A 262 -8.04 -18.94 17.64
CA ALA A 262 -8.79 -19.21 18.87
C ALA A 262 -8.64 -20.65 19.39
N VAL A 263 -8.30 -21.62 18.54
CA VAL A 263 -7.95 -23.00 18.97
C VAL A 263 -6.66 -23.02 19.79
N VAL A 264 -5.70 -22.12 19.50
CA VAL A 264 -4.40 -22.04 20.18
C VAL A 264 -4.40 -20.99 21.30
N MET A 265 -5.11 -19.88 21.10
CA MET A 265 -5.15 -18.70 21.98
C MET A 265 -6.60 -18.28 22.30
N PRO A 266 -7.41 -19.13 22.95
CA PRO A 266 -8.84 -18.89 23.14
C PRO A 266 -9.11 -17.71 24.08
N ARG A 267 -8.35 -17.57 25.17
CA ARG A 267 -8.55 -16.53 26.18
C ARG A 267 -8.23 -15.15 25.62
N GLU A 268 -7.12 -15.07 24.89
CA GLU A 268 -6.58 -13.86 24.27
C GLU A 268 -7.49 -13.41 23.13
N THR A 269 -8.06 -14.36 22.36
CA THR A 269 -9.02 -14.06 21.28
C THR A 269 -10.35 -13.54 21.83
N ILE A 270 -10.88 -14.15 22.90
CA ILE A 270 -12.10 -13.67 23.57
C ILE A 270 -11.84 -12.31 24.25
N GLY A 271 -10.69 -12.13 24.89
CA GLY A 271 -10.30 -10.87 25.53
C GLY A 271 -10.16 -9.74 24.51
N PHE A 272 -9.47 -9.97 23.39
CA PHE A 272 -9.37 -9.02 22.29
C PHE A 272 -10.75 -8.66 21.71
N ALA A 273 -11.64 -9.63 21.52
CA ALA A 273 -13.00 -9.37 21.07
C ALA A 273 -13.80 -8.50 22.05
N LYS A 274 -13.66 -8.71 23.36
CA LYS A 274 -14.29 -7.86 24.40
C LYS A 274 -13.77 -6.42 24.34
N LEU A 275 -12.45 -6.24 24.26
CA LEU A 275 -11.81 -4.93 24.14
C LEU A 275 -12.33 -4.17 22.91
N LEU A 276 -12.34 -4.82 21.75
CA LEU A 276 -12.86 -4.27 20.50
C LEU A 276 -14.34 -3.87 20.58
N LEU A 277 -15.18 -4.69 21.23
CA LEU A 277 -16.60 -4.40 21.43
C LEU A 277 -16.86 -3.27 22.44
N SER A 278 -15.98 -3.09 23.43
CA SER A 278 -16.06 -2.00 24.41
C SER A 278 -15.53 -0.66 23.90
N GLY A 279 -14.87 -0.64 22.74
CA GLY A 279 -14.16 0.54 22.24
C GLY A 279 -12.87 0.85 23.00
N ASP A 280 -12.41 -0.03 23.90
CA ASP A 280 -11.11 0.11 24.56
C ASP A 280 -9.99 -0.10 23.54
N THR A 281 -9.10 0.88 23.49
CA THR A 281 -7.98 0.94 22.56
C THR A 281 -6.66 0.51 23.18
N ARG A 282 -6.58 0.38 24.52
CA ARG A 282 -5.37 0.01 25.28
C ARG A 282 -4.12 0.88 25.05
N THR A 283 -4.28 2.07 24.50
CA THR A 283 -3.19 2.97 24.05
C THR A 283 -3.35 4.39 24.60
N GLY A 284 -2.41 5.27 24.23
CA GLY A 284 -2.44 6.69 24.56
C GLY A 284 -3.78 7.38 24.22
N PRO A 285 -4.08 8.49 24.90
CA PRO A 285 -5.42 9.03 25.01
C PRO A 285 -5.97 9.55 23.68
N ALA A 286 -7.29 9.50 23.52
CA ALA A 286 -7.95 9.81 22.26
C ALA A 286 -7.69 11.25 21.78
N HIS A 287 -7.47 12.24 22.67
CA HIS A 287 -7.15 13.62 22.28
C HIS A 287 -5.75 13.79 21.69
N PHE A 288 -4.80 12.89 21.95
CA PHE A 288 -3.39 13.03 21.54
C PHE A 288 -3.29 13.47 20.07
N LEU A 289 -2.49 14.50 19.79
CA LEU A 289 -2.55 15.20 18.49
C LEU A 289 -2.35 14.27 17.29
N MET A 290 -1.50 13.25 17.43
CA MET A 290 -1.21 12.29 16.36
C MET A 290 -2.43 11.42 16.01
N ASN A 291 -3.44 11.32 16.89
CA ASN A 291 -4.72 10.69 16.57
C ASN A 291 -5.57 11.61 15.69
N GLN A 292 -5.63 11.27 14.40
CA GLN A 292 -6.41 11.94 13.37
C GLN A 292 -7.71 11.16 13.05
N SER A 293 -8.27 10.43 14.00
CA SER A 293 -9.63 9.84 13.87
C SER A 293 -10.74 10.87 14.13
N MET A 294 -11.99 10.50 13.82
CA MET A 294 -13.14 11.32 14.21
C MET A 294 -13.39 11.32 15.72
N LEU A 295 -13.03 10.25 16.44
CA LEU A 295 -13.01 10.24 17.90
C LEU A 295 -12.03 11.30 18.44
N GLY A 296 -10.80 11.35 17.92
CA GLY A 296 -9.81 12.34 18.33
C GLY A 296 -10.23 13.78 18.06
N VAL A 297 -10.91 14.04 16.94
CA VAL A 297 -11.51 15.36 16.64
C VAL A 297 -12.56 15.75 17.67
N VAL A 298 -13.52 14.88 17.98
CA VAL A 298 -14.59 15.18 18.95
C VAL A 298 -14.01 15.41 20.35
N VAL A 299 -13.08 14.57 20.79
CA VAL A 299 -12.48 14.69 22.13
C VAL A 299 -11.61 15.94 22.25
N ARG A 300 -10.87 16.34 21.21
CA ARG A 300 -10.12 17.62 21.23
C ARG A 300 -11.05 18.84 21.28
N LEU A 301 -12.15 18.84 20.51
CA LEU A 301 -13.06 19.98 20.42
C LEU A 301 -14.00 20.12 21.64
N PHE A 302 -14.41 19.02 22.26
CA PHE A 302 -15.46 18.99 23.29
C PHE A 302 -15.00 18.40 24.63
N GLY A 303 -13.71 18.12 24.78
CA GLY A 303 -13.10 17.52 25.96
C GLY A 303 -13.29 16.01 26.08
N TYR A 304 -12.62 15.42 27.07
CA TYR A 304 -12.73 14.00 27.37
C TYR A 304 -13.92 13.73 28.30
N GLY A 305 -14.81 12.82 27.91
CA GLY A 305 -16.00 12.46 28.67
C GLY A 305 -16.85 11.40 27.98
N GLY A 306 -17.84 10.88 28.70
CA GLY A 306 -18.64 9.72 28.25
C GLY A 306 -19.40 9.97 26.95
N TRP A 307 -20.14 11.08 26.85
CA TRP A 307 -20.92 11.37 25.64
C TRP A 307 -20.03 11.75 24.46
N GLN A 308 -18.92 12.47 24.68
CA GLN A 308 -17.95 12.82 23.64
C GLN A 308 -17.32 11.57 23.03
N HIS A 309 -17.00 10.57 23.85
CA HIS A 309 -16.46 9.29 23.36
C HIS A 309 -17.46 8.58 22.43
N TYR A 310 -18.70 8.36 22.87
CA TYR A 310 -19.70 7.69 22.03
C TYR A 310 -20.13 8.51 20.81
N ALA A 311 -20.19 9.84 20.92
CA ALA A 311 -20.43 10.73 19.77
C ALA A 311 -19.29 10.66 18.74
N GLY A 312 -18.03 10.63 19.19
CA GLY A 312 -16.86 10.46 18.35
C GLY A 312 -16.84 9.12 17.62
N LEU A 313 -17.18 8.03 18.32
CA LEU A 313 -17.36 6.70 17.71
C LEU A 313 -18.50 6.68 16.69
N ALA A 314 -19.66 7.27 17.01
CA ALA A 314 -20.82 7.31 16.12
C ALA A 314 -20.55 8.13 14.85
N LEU A 315 -19.91 9.30 14.98
CA LEU A 315 -19.48 10.12 13.83
C LEU A 315 -18.41 9.42 13.00
N GLY A 316 -17.45 8.73 13.65
CA GLY A 316 -16.48 7.88 12.97
C GLY A 316 -17.13 6.76 12.16
N ALA A 317 -18.04 6.01 12.77
CA ALA A 317 -18.78 4.94 12.10
C ALA A 317 -19.62 5.47 10.92
N ALA A 318 -20.30 6.61 11.08
CA ALA A 318 -21.05 7.26 10.01
C ALA A 318 -20.13 7.71 8.86
N ALA A 319 -19.00 8.36 9.15
CA ALA A 319 -17.99 8.74 8.16
C ALA A 319 -17.38 7.52 7.44
N GLY A 320 -17.15 6.43 8.17
CA GLY A 320 -16.68 5.15 7.64
C GLY A 320 -17.65 4.52 6.65
N ILE A 321 -18.92 4.37 7.05
CA ILE A 321 -19.98 3.79 6.21
C ILE A 321 -20.22 4.67 4.98
N ALA A 322 -20.30 5.99 5.15
CA ALA A 322 -20.42 6.94 4.05
C ALA A 322 -19.23 6.85 3.09
N GLY A 323 -17.99 6.83 3.61
CA GLY A 323 -16.78 6.71 2.82
C GLY A 323 -16.66 5.38 2.07
N ALA A 324 -17.07 4.26 2.70
CA ALA A 324 -17.15 2.95 2.06
C ALA A 324 -18.21 2.92 0.92
N TYR A 325 -19.35 3.61 1.10
CA TYR A 325 -20.33 3.78 0.04
C TYR A 325 -19.80 4.65 -1.12
N VAL A 326 -19.11 5.76 -0.83
CA VAL A 326 -18.47 6.61 -1.85
C VAL A 326 -17.38 5.85 -2.60
N ALA A 327 -16.56 5.07 -1.91
CA ALA A 327 -15.61 4.16 -2.53
C ALA A 327 -16.30 3.15 -3.46
N ALA A 328 -17.44 2.59 -3.06
CA ALA A 328 -18.24 1.71 -3.91
C ALA A 328 -18.84 2.41 -5.16
N VAL A 329 -19.16 3.70 -5.07
CA VAL A 329 -19.59 4.54 -6.21
C VAL A 329 -18.48 4.65 -7.26
N TRP A 330 -17.22 4.76 -6.85
CA TRP A 330 -16.05 4.78 -7.74
C TRP A 330 -15.61 3.39 -8.21
N TRP A 331 -15.77 2.37 -7.37
CA TRP A 331 -15.53 0.97 -7.76
C TRP A 331 -16.38 0.56 -8.97
N ARG A 332 -17.68 0.92 -8.94
CA ARG A 332 -18.62 0.66 -10.05
C ARG A 332 -18.24 1.39 -11.34
N ARG A 333 -17.44 2.47 -11.26
CA ARG A 333 -16.89 3.23 -12.40
C ARG A 333 -15.55 2.70 -12.91
N ARG A 334 -15.09 1.55 -12.41
CA ARG A 334 -13.79 0.95 -12.72
C ARG A 334 -12.57 1.73 -12.20
N GLU A 335 -12.78 2.71 -11.32
CA GLU A 335 -11.69 3.44 -10.65
C GLU A 335 -11.25 2.68 -9.38
N GLN A 336 -10.70 1.45 -9.52
CA GLN A 336 -10.45 0.61 -8.33
C GLN A 336 -9.37 1.18 -7.42
N MET A 337 -8.33 1.83 -7.94
CA MET A 337 -7.29 2.43 -7.08
C MET A 337 -7.85 3.62 -6.27
N LEU A 338 -8.69 4.46 -6.90
CA LEU A 338 -9.41 5.54 -6.21
C LEU A 338 -10.34 4.97 -5.14
N ALA A 339 -11.17 3.99 -5.50
CA ALA A 339 -12.09 3.34 -4.58
C ALA A 339 -11.36 2.73 -3.37
N VAL A 340 -10.28 2.00 -3.60
CA VAL A 340 -9.46 1.42 -2.53
C VAL A 340 -8.85 2.50 -1.64
N SER A 341 -8.38 3.61 -2.22
CA SER A 341 -7.81 4.74 -1.47
C SER A 341 -8.86 5.48 -0.63
N LEU A 342 -10.07 5.70 -1.17
CA LEU A 342 -11.18 6.34 -0.47
C LEU A 342 -11.75 5.43 0.64
N CYS A 343 -11.81 4.12 0.42
CA CYS A 343 -12.15 3.16 1.48
C CYS A 343 -11.06 3.12 2.56
N GLY A 344 -9.79 3.18 2.14
CA GLY A 344 -8.63 3.35 3.03
C GLY A 344 -8.80 4.55 3.95
N LEU A 345 -9.07 5.73 3.39
CA LEU A 345 -9.41 6.95 4.14
C LEU A 345 -10.62 6.74 5.07
N ALA A 346 -11.69 6.11 4.59
CA ALA A 346 -12.86 5.81 5.42
C ALA A 346 -12.51 4.94 6.64
N THR A 347 -11.57 4.00 6.50
CA THR A 347 -11.10 3.19 7.64
C THR A 347 -10.43 4.04 8.73
N LEU A 348 -9.77 5.13 8.34
CA LEU A 348 -9.05 6.03 9.25
C LEU A 348 -10.00 6.97 10.00
N LEU A 349 -11.03 7.47 9.32
CA LEU A 349 -12.08 8.28 9.98
C LEU A 349 -12.91 7.44 10.96
N ALA A 350 -13.11 6.16 10.63
CA ALA A 350 -13.93 5.23 11.43
C ALA A 350 -13.22 4.59 12.62
N SER A 351 -11.91 4.33 12.52
CA SER A 351 -11.13 3.78 13.63
C SER A 351 -11.15 4.75 14.82
N PRO A 352 -11.32 4.29 16.08
CA PRO A 352 -11.20 5.16 17.25
C PRO A 352 -9.80 5.78 17.38
N LEU A 353 -8.78 5.13 16.78
CA LEU A 353 -7.42 5.65 16.69
C LEU A 353 -6.87 5.53 15.28
N SER A 354 -6.44 6.67 14.76
CA SER A 354 -5.76 6.78 13.48
C SER A 354 -4.55 7.68 13.63
N TRP A 355 -3.46 7.08 14.11
CA TRP A 355 -2.15 7.71 14.14
C TRP A 355 -1.75 8.22 12.75
N THR A 356 -0.91 9.24 12.67
CA THR A 356 -0.43 9.80 11.38
C THR A 356 0.13 8.71 10.47
N HIS A 357 0.92 7.77 11.03
CA HIS A 357 1.47 6.62 10.32
C HIS A 357 0.43 5.61 9.78
N HIS A 358 -0.85 5.65 10.20
CA HIS A 358 -1.90 4.85 9.57
C HIS A 358 -2.32 5.41 8.19
N TYR A 359 -2.03 6.68 7.88
CA TYR A 359 -2.48 7.37 6.66
C TYR A 359 -1.75 6.97 5.36
N VAL A 360 -1.05 5.83 5.31
CA VAL A 360 -0.32 5.34 4.12
C VAL A 360 -1.17 5.28 2.83
N TRP A 361 -2.49 5.21 2.95
CA TRP A 361 -3.46 5.31 1.85
C TRP A 361 -3.36 6.61 1.01
N VAL A 362 -2.66 7.65 1.48
CA VAL A 362 -2.35 8.83 0.64
C VAL A 362 -1.39 8.52 -0.51
N VAL A 363 -0.61 7.43 -0.43
CA VAL A 363 0.27 6.97 -1.51
C VAL A 363 -0.52 6.56 -2.76
N PRO A 364 -1.43 5.57 -2.72
CA PRO A 364 -2.24 5.21 -3.88
C PRO A 364 -3.20 6.34 -4.28
N LEU A 365 -3.69 7.17 -3.35
CA LEU A 365 -4.51 8.34 -3.66
C LEU A 365 -3.72 9.38 -4.48
N GLY A 366 -2.52 9.75 -4.03
CA GLY A 366 -1.65 10.71 -4.71
C GLY A 366 -1.28 10.25 -6.10
N ALA A 367 -0.86 8.98 -6.24
CA ALA A 367 -0.58 8.40 -7.56
C ALA A 367 -1.82 8.42 -8.49
N THR A 368 -3.01 8.16 -7.94
CA THR A 368 -4.28 8.22 -8.68
C THR A 368 -4.62 9.64 -9.14
N VAL A 369 -4.42 10.66 -8.29
CA VAL A 369 -4.67 12.07 -8.63
C VAL A 369 -3.67 12.61 -9.67
N LEU A 370 -2.40 12.16 -9.58
CA LEU A 370 -1.34 12.51 -10.52
C LEU A 370 -1.59 11.93 -11.92
N VAL A 371 -1.86 10.61 -12.01
CA VAL A 371 -2.00 9.89 -13.28
C VAL A 371 -3.40 10.01 -13.88
N GLY A 372 -4.45 10.09 -13.05
CA GLY A 372 -5.85 10.08 -13.45
C GLY A 372 -6.33 11.42 -14.00
N SER A 373 -5.81 11.83 -15.16
CA SER A 373 -6.20 13.08 -15.84
C SER A 373 -7.68 13.11 -16.26
N HIS A 374 -8.29 11.94 -16.42
CA HIS A 374 -9.72 11.73 -16.69
C HIS A 374 -10.63 11.97 -15.49
N LEU A 375 -10.08 12.01 -14.26
CA LEU A 375 -10.87 12.27 -13.06
C LEU A 375 -11.32 13.74 -13.00
N PRO A 376 -12.53 14.02 -12.45
CA PRO A 376 -13.04 15.38 -12.31
C PRO A 376 -12.05 16.32 -11.63
N ARG A 377 -11.86 17.53 -12.19
CA ARG A 377 -10.84 18.49 -11.71
C ARG A 377 -10.98 18.82 -10.22
N SER A 378 -12.20 19.00 -9.72
CA SER A 378 -12.47 19.25 -8.30
C SER A 378 -11.99 18.10 -7.42
N LEU A 379 -12.30 16.85 -7.79
CA LEU A 379 -11.82 15.66 -7.08
C LEU A 379 -10.29 15.55 -7.08
N ARG A 380 -9.65 15.85 -8.22
CA ARG A 380 -8.18 15.89 -8.31
C ARG A 380 -7.58 16.96 -7.40
N TRP A 381 -8.14 18.17 -7.39
CA TRP A 381 -7.66 19.26 -6.53
C TRP A 381 -7.87 18.97 -5.04
N THR A 382 -9.06 18.57 -4.61
CA THR A 382 -9.32 18.21 -3.21
C THR A 382 -8.48 17.01 -2.78
N GLY A 383 -8.27 16.03 -3.66
CA GLY A 383 -7.38 14.90 -3.43
C GLY A 383 -5.92 15.31 -3.29
N ALA A 384 -5.42 16.23 -4.14
CA ALA A 384 -4.07 16.77 -4.05
C ALA A 384 -3.86 17.56 -2.75
N VAL A 385 -4.80 18.44 -2.37
CA VAL A 385 -4.74 19.21 -1.11
C VAL A 385 -4.69 18.27 0.09
N PHE A 386 -5.55 17.24 0.13
CA PHE A 386 -5.55 16.25 1.19
C PHE A 386 -4.23 15.45 1.25
N VAL A 387 -3.73 14.99 0.10
CA VAL A 387 -2.45 14.27 0.02
C VAL A 387 -1.28 15.14 0.49
N VAL A 388 -1.20 16.40 0.07
CA VAL A 388 -0.14 17.33 0.50
C VAL A 388 -0.23 17.62 2.00
N TRP A 389 -1.43 17.90 2.52
CA TRP A 389 -1.65 18.15 3.94
C TRP A 389 -1.15 16.98 4.82
N VAL A 390 -1.57 15.76 4.46
CA VAL A 390 -1.22 14.56 5.21
C VAL A 390 0.24 14.14 5.00
N ALA A 391 0.80 14.32 3.79
CA ALA A 391 2.20 14.04 3.52
C ALA A 391 3.14 14.95 4.32
N ALA A 392 2.83 16.25 4.39
CA ALA A 392 3.62 17.21 5.16
C ALA A 392 3.41 17.07 6.67
N ALA A 393 2.19 16.70 7.10
CA ALA A 393 1.77 16.59 8.50
C ALA A 393 2.15 17.82 9.37
N ILE A 394 2.10 19.02 8.78
CA ILE A 394 2.71 20.24 9.32
C ILE A 394 2.27 20.58 10.76
N PHE A 395 1.04 20.23 11.13
CA PHE A 395 0.50 20.39 12.48
C PHE A 395 1.38 19.74 13.57
N LYS A 396 2.08 18.64 13.28
CA LYS A 396 2.99 17.93 14.18
C LYS A 396 4.21 18.74 14.61
N TYR A 397 4.62 19.70 13.79
CA TYR A 397 5.79 20.57 14.02
C TYR A 397 5.39 21.98 14.48
N VAL A 398 4.11 22.36 14.37
CA VAL A 398 3.59 23.69 14.69
C VAL A 398 2.82 23.72 16.02
N LEU A 399 2.10 22.64 16.36
CA LEU A 399 1.34 22.56 17.60
C LEU A 399 2.16 21.84 18.70
N PRO A 400 2.08 22.28 19.96
CA PRO A 400 2.55 21.47 21.08
C PRO A 400 1.64 20.24 21.23
N TRP A 401 2.18 19.11 21.68
CA TRP A 401 1.44 17.86 21.86
C TRP A 401 2.01 17.02 23.00
N GLY A 402 1.19 16.14 23.57
CA GLY A 402 1.51 15.42 24.80
C GLY A 402 1.22 16.23 26.08
N SER A 403 1.27 15.56 27.23
CA SER A 403 0.93 16.13 28.55
C SER A 403 -0.43 16.85 28.56
N ASP A 404 -1.40 16.31 27.81
CA ASP A 404 -2.78 16.76 27.67
C ASP A 404 -2.98 18.21 27.18
N VAL A 405 -1.95 18.84 26.62
CA VAL A 405 -2.01 20.21 26.06
C VAL A 405 -3.03 20.34 24.91
N GLU A 406 -3.39 19.24 24.25
CA GLU A 406 -4.41 19.21 23.21
C GLU A 406 -5.82 19.57 23.73
N LEU A 407 -6.07 19.45 25.03
CA LEU A 407 -7.34 19.80 25.66
C LEU A 407 -7.46 21.30 25.98
N SER A 408 -6.35 22.06 25.94
CA SER A 408 -6.28 23.49 26.25
C SER A 408 -5.92 24.36 25.04
N TYR A 409 -5.95 23.79 23.84
CA TYR A 409 -5.67 24.47 22.58
C TYR A 409 -6.54 25.73 22.34
N ALA A 410 -5.87 26.81 21.93
CA ALA A 410 -6.52 28.01 21.42
C ALA A 410 -7.32 27.72 20.12
N PRO A 411 -8.31 28.54 19.74
CA PRO A 411 -9.19 28.26 18.59
C PRO A 411 -8.45 27.98 17.26
N TRP A 412 -7.31 28.64 17.01
CA TRP A 412 -6.50 28.40 15.81
C TRP A 412 -5.73 27.07 15.87
N GLN A 413 -5.29 26.65 17.07
CA GLN A 413 -4.63 25.36 17.29
C GLN A 413 -5.65 24.23 17.12
N GLN A 414 -6.86 24.41 17.68
CA GLN A 414 -7.99 23.49 17.47
C GLN A 414 -8.28 23.31 15.99
N ALA A 415 -8.48 24.41 15.25
CA ALA A 415 -8.74 24.38 13.81
C ALA A 415 -7.65 23.62 13.03
N LEU A 416 -6.37 23.82 13.37
CA LEU A 416 -5.26 23.13 12.74
C LEU A 416 -5.21 21.62 13.10
N SER A 417 -5.56 21.26 14.34
CA SER A 417 -5.53 19.88 14.85
C SER A 417 -6.63 18.97 14.29
N VAL A 418 -7.71 19.55 13.74
CA VAL A 418 -8.86 18.85 13.14
C VAL A 418 -8.90 18.95 11.61
N LEU A 419 -8.00 19.73 11.01
CA LEU A 419 -8.03 20.01 9.57
C LEU A 419 -7.81 18.77 8.70
N GLY A 420 -6.97 17.81 9.14
CA GLY A 420 -6.74 16.57 8.39
C GLY A 420 -8.02 15.75 8.16
N PRO A 421 -8.75 15.38 9.23
CA PRO A 421 -10.02 14.68 9.11
C PRO A 421 -11.10 15.50 8.40
N ALA A 422 -11.15 16.82 8.61
CA ALA A 422 -12.06 17.71 7.89
C ALA A 422 -11.81 17.72 6.37
N LEU A 423 -10.55 17.79 5.94
CA LEU A 423 -10.16 17.64 4.53
C LEU A 423 -10.49 16.24 4.00
N GLY A 424 -10.38 15.20 4.82
CA GLY A 424 -10.82 13.85 4.49
C GLY A 424 -12.32 13.75 4.21
N LEU A 425 -13.15 14.35 5.07
CA LEU A 425 -14.60 14.46 4.86
C LEU A 425 -14.94 15.28 3.61
N ALA A 426 -14.25 16.41 3.39
CA ALA A 426 -14.42 17.24 2.19
C ALA A 426 -14.08 16.46 0.91
N LEU A 427 -13.00 15.66 0.93
CA LEU A 427 -12.64 14.77 -0.18
C LEU A 427 -13.73 13.72 -0.44
N LEU A 428 -14.28 13.09 0.60
CA LEU A 428 -15.39 12.13 0.46
C LEU A 428 -16.65 12.80 -0.11
N ALA A 429 -16.98 14.03 0.32
CA ALA A 429 -18.11 14.79 -0.19
C ALA A 429 -17.94 15.19 -1.67
N VAL A 430 -16.76 15.67 -2.07
CA VAL A 430 -16.45 15.98 -3.47
C VAL A 430 -16.43 14.72 -4.33
N ALA A 431 -15.85 13.62 -3.83
CA ALA A 431 -15.88 12.32 -4.49
C ALA A 431 -17.30 11.77 -4.65
N TYR A 432 -18.19 12.01 -3.69
CA TYR A 432 -19.61 11.66 -3.81
C TYR A 432 -20.32 12.49 -4.88
N ALA A 433 -20.23 13.82 -4.80
CA ALA A 433 -20.92 14.73 -5.71
C ALA A 433 -20.50 14.51 -7.17
N THR A 434 -19.19 14.50 -7.44
CA THR A 434 -18.65 14.22 -8.77
C THR A 434 -18.93 12.77 -9.20
N GLY A 435 -18.85 11.82 -8.27
CA GLY A 435 -19.22 10.42 -8.47
C GLY A 435 -20.71 10.18 -8.75
N ARG A 436 -21.59 11.16 -8.58
CA ARG A 436 -22.98 11.10 -9.09
C ARG A 436 -23.14 11.67 -10.49
N GLN A 437 -22.31 12.64 -10.86
CA GLN A 437 -22.39 13.39 -12.13
C GLN A 437 -21.75 12.65 -13.30
N VAL A 438 -20.70 11.84 -13.06
CA VAL A 438 -20.08 11.01 -14.10
C VAL A 438 -21.08 9.95 -14.55
N THR A 439 -21.68 10.13 -15.72
CA THR A 439 -22.47 9.08 -16.39
C THR A 439 -21.59 7.85 -16.63
N PRO A 440 -22.12 6.62 -16.50
CA PRO A 440 -21.41 5.45 -17.00
C PRO A 440 -21.22 5.63 -18.51
N GLU A 441 -19.99 5.56 -19.00
CA GLU A 441 -19.80 5.45 -20.46
C GLU A 441 -20.53 4.17 -20.91
N PRO A 442 -21.46 4.24 -21.88
CA PRO A 442 -22.16 3.06 -22.33
C PRO A 442 -21.14 2.04 -22.84
N ASP A 443 -21.33 0.79 -22.44
CA ASP A 443 -20.41 -0.31 -22.68
C ASP A 443 -20.14 -0.41 -24.19
N ARG A 444 -18.99 0.14 -24.63
CA ARG A 444 -18.58 0.10 -26.04
C ARG A 444 -18.23 -1.34 -26.39
N ARG A 445 -19.27 -2.13 -26.70
CA ARG A 445 -19.12 -3.40 -27.40
C ARG A 445 -18.21 -3.10 -28.61
N PRO A 446 -17.13 -3.85 -28.83
CA PRO A 446 -16.33 -3.67 -30.02
C PRO A 446 -17.24 -3.85 -31.25
N LEU A 447 -17.29 -2.84 -32.11
CA LEU A 447 -18.01 -2.85 -33.39
C LEU A 447 -17.27 -3.73 -34.40
N ALA A 448 -17.04 -5.00 -34.05
CA ALA A 448 -16.25 -5.96 -34.82
C ALA A 448 -17.13 -6.94 -35.64
N ASP A 449 -18.40 -7.13 -35.28
CA ASP A 449 -19.28 -8.16 -35.87
C ASP A 449 -20.35 -7.62 -36.83
N ALA A 450 -20.26 -6.34 -37.24
CA ALA A 450 -21.25 -5.69 -38.11
C ALA A 450 -20.79 -5.49 -39.58
N ALA A 451 -19.64 -6.04 -39.96
CA ALA A 451 -19.03 -5.85 -41.29
C ALA A 451 -18.68 -7.18 -42.00
N VAL A 452 -19.37 -8.27 -41.67
CA VAL A 452 -19.36 -9.53 -42.46
C VAL A 452 -20.77 -10.16 -42.45
N ARG A 453 -21.67 -9.65 -43.29
CA ARG A 453 -22.84 -10.34 -43.85
C ARG A 453 -23.15 -9.78 -45.22
#